data_AF-A0A7S0A6V2-F1
#
_entry.id   AF-A0A7S0A6V2-F1
#
_cell.length_a   1.000
_cell.length_b   1.000
_cell.length_c   1.000
_cell.angle_alpha   90.00
_cell.angle_beta   90.00
_cell.angle_gamma   90.00
#
_symmetry.space_group_name_H-M   'P 1'
#
loop_
_entity.id
_entity.type
_entity.pdbx_description
1 polymer ?
#
loop_
_entity_poly.entity_id
_entity_poly.type
_entity_poly.pdbx_seq_one_letter_code
_entity_poly.pdbx_strand_id
1 'polypeptide(L)'
;DTGGTCRFWGCDSSRGPTSCTNRRCICQAGYATIRDGKCRPISEIAGEIAEAALAEAAWQVRFMMSVGAREPDELACPGGWFERGTMSYANLKLALGYSHFNVSLCRTAVQAYHGSPPPLVPREDLRHQPLDNGYEGVDNAIPNLYAVVSNRQWRTHVLRTMAVEFVYSIVMPDLSEAAKRLGNLFHTLSDTFSGSHVQRTVSDEDTASWLACTGLAVTLTMGMDTTNFVAHAMADMASSDILFKCSQFFEEKVLRLWAKARMEGVATAQAANQHVDSLLSQVLCPALRISAEVLDLPAGGTPPKYSASKPRPSYPRGLADERDANRIVGGWAAGLAAQRRAASASEQRGIPQGFAVPPRGVDACATPSVAHVAEGHVRLAREGALPPQYLQPFLRE
;
A
#
# COMPACT_ATOMS: atom_id res chain seq x y z
N ASP A 1 -10.90 0.42 35.30
CA ASP A 1 -12.34 0.35 35.66
C ASP A 1 -12.67 -1.13 35.85
N THR A 2 -13.39 -1.52 36.90
CA THR A 2 -13.77 -2.93 37.17
C THR A 2 -15.04 -3.38 36.45
N GLY A 3 -15.73 -2.47 35.76
CA GLY A 3 -17.05 -2.70 35.17
C GLY A 3 -18.19 -2.72 36.20
N GLY A 4 -17.89 -2.55 37.50
CA GLY A 4 -18.88 -2.42 38.57
C GLY A 4 -19.43 -1.00 38.71
N THR A 5 -20.65 -0.88 39.22
CA THR A 5 -21.28 0.42 39.52
C THR A 5 -21.55 0.56 41.01
N CYS A 6 -21.48 1.79 41.52
CA CYS A 6 -21.70 2.14 42.93
C CYS A 6 -22.74 3.25 43.07
N ARG A 7 -23.83 3.15 42.28
CA ARG A 7 -24.85 4.21 42.16
C ARG A 7 -25.70 4.37 43.42
N PHE A 8 -25.98 3.26 44.11
CA PHE A 8 -26.83 3.22 45.31
C PHE A 8 -26.11 2.60 46.51
N TRP A 9 -25.12 1.75 46.24
CA TRP A 9 -24.33 1.03 47.23
C TRP A 9 -22.84 1.25 46.94
N GLY A 10 -22.00 1.01 47.95
CA GLY A 10 -20.54 0.96 47.74
C GLY A 10 -20.15 -0.12 46.73
N CYS A 11 -18.89 -0.09 46.29
CA CYS A 11 -18.36 -1.12 45.42
C CYS A 11 -18.37 -2.48 46.13
N ASP A 12 -18.78 -3.53 45.39
CA ASP A 12 -18.86 -4.88 45.91
C ASP A 12 -17.46 -5.36 46.38
N SER A 13 -17.39 -5.89 47.60
CA SER A 13 -16.12 -6.31 48.22
C SER A 13 -15.43 -7.44 47.46
N SER A 14 -16.18 -8.23 46.68
CA SER A 14 -15.61 -9.29 45.81
C SER A 14 -14.69 -8.73 44.72
N ARG A 15 -14.75 -7.43 44.44
CA ARG A 15 -13.91 -6.72 43.47
C ARG A 15 -12.57 -6.28 44.05
N GLY A 16 -12.35 -6.46 45.35
CA GLY A 16 -11.11 -6.06 46.02
C GLY A 16 -11.02 -4.55 46.29
N PRO A 17 -9.79 -4.02 46.47
CA PRO A 17 -9.56 -2.63 46.88
C PRO A 17 -10.02 -1.64 45.81
N THR A 18 -11.20 -1.05 46.02
CA THR A 18 -11.86 -0.15 45.07
C THR A 18 -12.25 1.17 45.71
N SER A 19 -12.40 2.20 44.87
CA SER A 19 -12.95 3.50 45.19
C SER A 19 -14.13 3.79 44.27
N CYS A 20 -15.22 4.31 44.82
CA CYS A 20 -16.39 4.72 44.05
C CYS A 20 -16.16 6.12 43.48
N THR A 21 -15.90 6.21 42.18
CA THR A 21 -15.69 7.48 41.47
C THR A 21 -16.70 7.58 40.33
N ASN A 22 -17.47 8.68 40.28
CA ASN A 22 -18.47 8.91 39.22
C ASN A 22 -19.46 7.73 39.04
N ARG A 23 -19.92 7.13 40.15
CA ARG A 23 -20.81 5.96 40.17
C ARG A 23 -20.20 4.69 39.57
N ARG A 24 -18.88 4.63 39.39
CA ARG A 24 -18.13 3.46 38.92
C ARG A 24 -17.10 2.99 39.94
N CYS A 25 -16.83 1.70 39.92
CA CYS A 25 -15.86 1.07 40.80
C CYS A 25 -14.48 1.02 40.17
N ILE A 26 -13.58 1.85 40.68
CA ILE A 26 -12.21 2.01 40.18
C ILE A 26 -11.25 1.39 41.19
N CYS A 27 -10.23 0.66 40.73
CA CYS A 27 -9.21 0.12 41.64
C CYS A 27 -8.48 1.25 42.37
N GLN A 28 -8.12 1.01 43.63
CA GLN A 28 -7.28 1.93 44.40
C GLN A 28 -5.86 2.00 43.82
N ALA A 29 -5.11 3.04 44.16
CA ALA A 29 -3.73 3.22 43.68
C ALA A 29 -2.86 2.01 44.05
N GLY A 30 -2.05 1.53 43.10
CA GLY A 30 -1.25 0.31 43.25
C GLY A 30 -1.98 -0.98 42.85
N TYR A 31 -3.26 -0.91 42.48
CA TYR A 31 -4.07 -2.04 42.03
C TYR A 31 -4.61 -1.84 40.61
N ALA A 32 -4.73 -2.92 39.87
CA ALA A 32 -5.36 -2.94 38.55
C ALA A 32 -6.22 -4.19 38.36
N THR A 33 -7.06 -4.16 37.32
CA THR A 33 -7.94 -5.26 36.92
C THR A 33 -7.83 -5.44 35.42
N ILE A 34 -7.96 -6.69 34.95
CA ILE A 34 -7.79 -7.03 33.53
C ILE A 34 -9.13 -7.46 32.93
N ARG A 35 -9.58 -8.71 33.20
CA ARG A 35 -10.81 -9.27 32.64
C ARG A 35 -11.86 -9.71 33.66
N ASP A 36 -11.44 -10.04 34.88
CA ASP A 36 -12.29 -10.61 35.92
C ASP A 36 -13.00 -9.54 36.78
N GLY A 37 -12.69 -8.26 36.56
CA GLY A 37 -13.26 -7.14 37.32
C GLY A 37 -12.80 -7.08 38.78
N LYS A 38 -11.74 -7.83 39.15
CA LYS A 38 -11.13 -7.79 40.48
C LYS A 38 -9.83 -6.99 40.47
N CYS A 39 -9.65 -6.16 41.48
CA CYS A 39 -8.47 -5.36 41.69
C CYS A 39 -7.40 -6.18 42.41
N ARG A 40 -6.29 -6.45 41.71
CA ARG A 40 -5.10 -7.14 42.23
C ARG A 40 -3.90 -6.18 42.24
N PRO A 41 -2.93 -6.35 43.16
CA PRO A 41 -1.71 -5.54 43.17
C PRO A 41 -1.02 -5.59 41.81
N ILE A 42 -0.60 -4.44 41.28
CA ILE A 42 0.02 -4.35 39.95
C ILE A 42 1.25 -5.28 39.84
N SER A 43 2.00 -5.48 40.93
CA SER A 43 3.14 -6.40 40.97
C SER A 43 2.78 -7.86 40.71
N GLU A 44 1.58 -8.29 41.09
CA GLU A 44 1.12 -9.68 40.91
C GLU A 44 0.62 -9.93 39.48
N ILE A 45 0.12 -8.89 38.83
CA ILE A 45 -0.50 -8.98 37.50
C ILE A 45 0.31 -8.29 36.41
N ALA A 46 1.54 -7.84 36.68
CA ALA A 46 2.37 -7.14 35.71
C ALA A 46 2.61 -7.97 34.43
N GLY A 47 2.83 -9.28 34.56
CA GLY A 47 2.97 -10.20 33.43
C GLY A 47 1.67 -10.37 32.64
N GLU A 48 0.54 -10.53 33.33
CA GLU A 48 -0.79 -10.62 32.70
C GLU A 48 -1.21 -9.28 32.06
N ILE A 49 -0.86 -8.14 32.66
CA ILE A 49 -1.08 -6.80 32.10
C ILE A 49 -0.22 -6.64 30.86
N ALA A 50 1.05 -7.08 30.89
CA ALA A 50 1.90 -7.02 29.71
C ALA A 50 1.31 -7.88 28.58
N GLU A 51 0.87 -9.11 28.87
CA GLU A 51 0.28 -10.02 27.90
C GLU A 51 -1.10 -9.54 27.39
N ALA A 52 -1.97 -9.05 28.27
CA ALA A 52 -3.27 -8.51 27.92
C ALA A 52 -3.15 -7.18 27.19
N ALA A 53 -2.22 -6.31 27.58
CA ALA A 53 -1.89 -5.10 26.83
C ALA A 53 -1.25 -5.44 25.49
N LEU A 54 -0.46 -6.51 25.38
CA LEU A 54 0.04 -7.04 24.12
C LEU A 54 -1.11 -7.58 23.25
N ALA A 55 -2.07 -8.29 23.83
CA ALA A 55 -3.22 -8.84 23.11
C ALA A 55 -4.21 -7.74 22.68
N GLU A 56 -4.43 -6.73 23.52
CA GLU A 56 -5.27 -5.58 23.22
C GLU A 56 -4.56 -4.61 22.27
N ALA A 57 -3.27 -4.37 22.43
CA ALA A 57 -2.47 -3.66 21.44
C ALA A 57 -2.41 -4.44 20.13
N ALA A 58 -2.32 -5.77 20.14
CA ALA A 58 -2.41 -6.57 18.94
C ALA A 58 -3.79 -6.49 18.29
N TRP A 59 -4.87 -6.44 19.07
CA TRP A 59 -6.22 -6.24 18.54
C TRP A 59 -6.43 -4.82 18.01
N GLN A 60 -5.98 -3.79 18.74
CA GLN A 60 -6.04 -2.39 18.30
C GLN A 60 -5.17 -2.17 17.07
N VAL A 61 -3.97 -2.74 17.02
CA VAL A 61 -3.15 -2.77 15.81
C VAL A 61 -3.93 -3.50 14.72
N ARG A 62 -4.39 -4.74 14.90
CA ARG A 62 -5.20 -5.45 13.88
C ARG A 62 -6.44 -4.67 13.43
N PHE A 63 -7.11 -3.96 14.33
CA PHE A 63 -8.29 -3.16 14.03
C PHE A 63 -7.91 -1.90 13.27
N MET A 64 -6.93 -1.13 13.75
CA MET A 64 -6.40 0.05 13.05
C MET A 64 -5.85 -0.32 11.68
N MET A 65 -5.19 -1.48 11.60
CA MET A 65 -4.73 -2.12 10.38
C MET A 65 -5.90 -2.49 9.48
N SER A 66 -6.97 -3.07 9.99
CA SER A 66 -8.16 -3.38 9.19
C SER A 66 -8.89 -2.12 8.69
N VAL A 67 -8.79 -1.00 9.42
CA VAL A 67 -9.35 0.29 9.02
C VAL A 67 -8.47 0.94 7.96
N GLY A 68 -7.14 0.91 8.12
CA GLY A 68 -6.17 1.45 7.16
C GLY A 68 -5.90 0.55 5.95
N ALA A 69 -6.18 -0.76 6.04
CA ALA A 69 -6.12 -1.72 4.95
C ALA A 69 -7.42 -1.74 4.12
N ARG A 70 -8.34 -0.81 4.37
CA ARG A 70 -9.51 -0.63 3.51
C ARG A 70 -9.00 -0.14 2.15
N GLU A 71 -9.38 -0.85 1.07
CA GLU A 71 -8.96 -0.55 -0.30
C GLU A 71 -9.08 0.94 -0.59
N PRO A 72 -7.96 1.67 -0.79
CA PRO A 72 -8.02 3.11 -0.90
C PRO A 72 -8.70 3.59 -2.18
N ASP A 73 -8.89 2.70 -3.17
CA ASP A 73 -9.67 2.97 -4.37
C ASP A 73 -11.19 3.06 -4.08
N GLU A 74 -11.68 2.60 -2.91
CA GLU A 74 -13.08 2.79 -2.49
C GLU A 74 -13.45 4.26 -2.29
N LEU A 75 -12.47 5.10 -1.91
CA LEU A 75 -12.73 6.44 -1.39
C LEU A 75 -12.06 7.56 -2.19
N ALA A 76 -11.13 7.24 -3.08
CA ALA A 76 -10.31 8.25 -3.75
C ALA A 76 -11.04 8.94 -4.90
N CYS A 77 -11.73 8.22 -5.78
CA CYS A 77 -12.24 8.82 -7.01
C CYS A 77 -13.74 9.12 -6.97
N PRO A 78 -14.19 10.35 -7.32
CA PRO A 78 -15.60 10.65 -7.52
C PRO A 78 -16.21 9.68 -8.54
N GLY A 79 -17.28 8.98 -8.14
CA GLY A 79 -17.92 7.96 -8.97
C GLY A 79 -17.23 6.59 -9.00
N GLY A 80 -16.19 6.36 -8.19
CA GLY A 80 -15.44 5.09 -8.17
C GLY A 80 -16.31 3.85 -7.97
N TRP A 81 -17.41 3.94 -7.20
CA TRP A 81 -18.35 2.84 -7.05
C TRP A 81 -19.07 2.47 -8.36
N PHE A 82 -19.46 3.48 -9.15
CA PHE A 82 -20.07 3.25 -10.47
C PHE A 82 -19.05 2.72 -11.48
N GLU A 83 -17.81 3.22 -11.42
CA GLU A 83 -16.69 2.71 -12.23
C GLU A 83 -16.40 1.23 -11.91
N ARG A 84 -16.43 0.84 -10.63
CA ARG A 84 -16.33 -0.58 -10.24
C ARG A 84 -17.50 -1.41 -10.71
N GLY A 85 -18.72 -0.92 -10.58
CA GLY A 85 -19.91 -1.60 -11.08
C GLY A 85 -19.86 -1.83 -12.59
N THR A 86 -19.45 -0.81 -13.35
CA THR A 86 -19.25 -0.91 -14.80
C THR A 86 -18.10 -1.84 -15.15
N MET A 87 -17.01 -1.87 -14.38
CA MET A 87 -15.94 -2.88 -14.55
C MET A 87 -16.42 -4.29 -14.28
N SER A 88 -17.16 -4.54 -13.20
CA SER A 88 -17.72 -5.87 -12.90
C SER A 88 -18.67 -6.34 -14.00
N TYR A 89 -19.52 -5.43 -14.50
CA TYR A 89 -20.41 -5.72 -15.61
C TYR A 89 -19.67 -5.92 -16.94
N ALA A 90 -18.62 -5.13 -17.20
CA ALA A 90 -17.80 -5.29 -18.38
C ALA A 90 -16.95 -6.57 -18.31
N ASN A 91 -16.50 -7.03 -17.13
CA ASN A 91 -15.89 -8.36 -16.95
C ASN A 91 -16.84 -9.48 -17.37
N LEU A 92 -18.13 -9.35 -17.05
CA LEU A 92 -19.17 -10.26 -17.51
C LEU A 92 -19.30 -10.25 -19.05
N LYS A 93 -19.15 -9.08 -19.67
CA LYS A 93 -19.11 -8.93 -21.14
C LYS A 93 -17.78 -9.38 -21.76
N LEU A 94 -16.66 -9.31 -21.05
CA LEU A 94 -15.35 -9.77 -21.52
C LEU A 94 -15.28 -11.30 -21.60
N ALA A 95 -16.06 -12.02 -20.78
CA ALA A 95 -16.34 -13.43 -21.02
C ALA A 95 -16.97 -13.69 -22.42
N LEU A 96 -17.50 -12.65 -23.07
CA LEU A 96 -18.05 -12.66 -24.43
C LEU A 96 -17.11 -12.04 -25.48
N GLY A 97 -15.82 -11.82 -25.17
CA GLY A 97 -14.79 -11.50 -26.17
C GLY A 97 -14.49 -10.02 -26.44
N TYR A 98 -14.93 -9.09 -25.57
CA TYR A 98 -14.43 -7.70 -25.62
C TYR A 98 -13.00 -7.61 -25.10
N SER A 99 -12.24 -6.58 -25.49
CA SER A 99 -10.84 -6.38 -25.10
C SER A 99 -10.67 -4.98 -24.48
N HIS A 100 -10.08 -4.94 -23.28
CA HIS A 100 -9.77 -3.76 -22.45
C HIS A 100 -10.90 -3.04 -21.70
N PHE A 101 -10.51 -2.56 -20.51
CA PHE A 101 -11.26 -1.62 -19.71
C PHE A 101 -10.61 -0.25 -19.82
N ASN A 102 -11.41 0.77 -20.11
CA ASN A 102 -10.95 2.14 -19.94
C ASN A 102 -11.15 2.50 -18.46
N VAL A 103 -10.04 2.55 -17.72
CA VAL A 103 -10.02 2.98 -16.32
C VAL A 103 -9.97 4.51 -16.30
N SER A 104 -10.72 5.15 -15.41
CA SER A 104 -10.70 6.60 -15.29
C SER A 104 -9.29 7.08 -14.94
N LEU A 105 -8.96 8.30 -15.33
CA LEU A 105 -7.65 8.88 -15.07
C LEU A 105 -7.37 8.99 -13.56
N CYS A 106 -8.39 9.32 -12.77
CA CYS A 106 -8.28 9.32 -11.32
C CYS A 106 -7.92 7.93 -10.80
N ARG A 107 -8.65 6.89 -11.24
CA ARG A 107 -8.41 5.53 -10.77
C ARG A 107 -7.06 4.99 -11.25
N THR A 108 -6.64 5.34 -12.45
CA THR A 108 -5.30 5.05 -12.97
C THR A 108 -4.21 5.60 -12.03
N ALA A 109 -4.36 6.85 -11.59
CA ALA A 109 -3.40 7.47 -10.67
C ALA A 109 -3.42 6.81 -9.28
N VAL A 110 -4.60 6.42 -8.79
CA VAL A 110 -4.75 5.67 -7.53
C VAL A 110 -4.11 4.29 -7.61
N GLN A 111 -4.33 3.55 -8.69
CA GLN A 111 -3.73 2.24 -8.89
C GLN A 111 -2.19 2.33 -9.00
N ALA A 112 -1.68 3.37 -9.66
CA ALA A 112 -0.24 3.60 -9.74
C ALA A 112 0.40 3.78 -8.36
N TYR A 113 -0.31 4.46 -7.47
CA TYR A 113 0.11 4.62 -6.09
C TYR A 113 0.10 3.28 -5.32
N HIS A 114 -0.87 2.39 -5.55
CA HIS A 114 -0.95 1.06 -4.92
C HIS A 114 -0.03 0.00 -5.55
N GLY A 115 0.93 0.42 -6.38
CA GLY A 115 1.87 -0.54 -6.96
C GLY A 115 1.44 -1.16 -8.27
N SER A 116 0.36 -0.71 -8.91
CA SER A 116 0.17 -0.97 -10.33
C SER A 116 1.20 -0.16 -11.14
N PRO A 117 1.83 -0.71 -12.18
CA PRO A 117 2.40 0.12 -13.22
C PRO A 117 1.31 0.95 -13.91
N PRO A 118 1.67 2.09 -14.53
CA PRO A 118 0.74 2.86 -15.34
C PRO A 118 0.22 2.03 -16.53
N PRO A 119 -0.92 2.42 -17.11
CA PRO A 119 -1.52 1.69 -18.22
C PRO A 119 -0.59 1.56 -19.41
N LEU A 120 -0.71 0.43 -20.10
CA LEU A 120 -0.04 0.25 -21.39
C LEU A 120 -0.67 1.19 -22.42
N VAL A 121 0.15 1.70 -23.33
CA VAL A 121 -0.29 2.60 -24.39
C VAL A 121 -0.13 1.95 -25.77
N PRO A 122 -1.07 2.18 -26.69
CA PRO A 122 -0.98 1.63 -28.03
C PRO A 122 0.09 2.36 -28.87
N ARG A 123 0.59 1.71 -29.92
CA ARG A 123 1.69 2.25 -30.77
C ARG A 123 1.36 3.61 -31.37
N GLU A 124 0.11 3.84 -31.76
CA GLU A 124 -0.38 5.07 -32.37
C GLU A 124 -0.28 6.28 -31.43
N ASP A 125 -0.24 6.05 -30.12
CA ASP A 125 -0.03 7.10 -29.13
C ASP A 125 1.44 7.50 -29.00
N LEU A 126 2.38 6.76 -29.61
CA LEU A 126 3.82 7.02 -29.56
C LEU A 126 4.30 7.77 -30.82
N ARG A 127 5.01 8.88 -30.62
CA ARG A 127 5.56 9.70 -31.72
C ARG A 127 6.95 9.26 -32.16
N HIS A 128 7.68 8.59 -31.28
CA HIS A 128 9.02 8.08 -31.51
C HIS A 128 9.03 6.56 -31.55
N GLN A 129 10.14 5.98 -31.99
CA GLN A 129 10.32 4.54 -31.99
C GLN A 129 10.46 4.05 -30.53
N PRO A 130 9.62 3.10 -30.09
CA PRO A 130 9.77 2.51 -28.77
C PRO A 130 11.07 1.70 -28.70
N LEU A 131 11.62 1.58 -27.49
CA LEU A 131 12.71 0.66 -27.20
C LEU A 131 12.15 -0.75 -27.22
N ASP A 132 12.65 -1.55 -28.16
CA ASP A 132 12.35 -2.97 -28.25
C ASP A 132 12.93 -3.69 -27.02
N ASN A 133 12.14 -4.57 -26.40
CA ASN A 133 12.57 -5.41 -25.30
C ASN A 133 12.90 -6.85 -25.75
N GLY A 134 12.92 -7.12 -27.05
CA GLY A 134 13.11 -8.44 -27.64
C GLY A 134 11.90 -9.36 -27.49
N TYR A 135 10.74 -8.85 -27.03
CA TYR A 135 9.53 -9.65 -26.88
C TYR A 135 8.77 -9.74 -28.21
N GLU A 136 9.06 -10.80 -28.97
CA GLU A 136 8.39 -11.08 -30.24
C GLU A 136 7.01 -11.74 -30.08
N GLY A 137 6.59 -12.09 -28.86
CA GLY A 137 5.50 -13.03 -28.59
C GLY A 137 4.21 -12.81 -29.39
N VAL A 138 3.99 -13.66 -30.39
CA VAL A 138 2.83 -13.69 -31.29
C VAL A 138 1.50 -13.99 -30.60
N ASP A 139 1.54 -14.52 -29.37
CA ASP A 139 0.36 -14.95 -28.62
C ASP A 139 -0.31 -13.83 -27.80
N ASN A 140 0.18 -12.60 -27.90
CA ASN A 140 -0.38 -11.46 -27.18
C ASN A 140 -1.82 -11.17 -27.62
N ALA A 141 -2.72 -10.93 -26.67
CA ALA A 141 -4.13 -10.70 -26.97
C ALA A 141 -4.34 -9.40 -27.73
N ILE A 142 -3.53 -8.38 -27.41
CA ILE A 142 -3.57 -7.08 -28.05
C ILE A 142 -2.20 -6.80 -28.66
N PRO A 143 -2.12 -6.71 -29.99
CA PRO A 143 -0.88 -6.34 -30.64
C PRO A 143 -0.53 -4.89 -30.29
N ASN A 144 0.76 -4.58 -30.16
CA ASN A 144 1.29 -3.21 -30.14
C ASN A 144 0.98 -2.36 -28.89
N LEU A 145 0.89 -2.97 -27.70
CA LEU A 145 0.91 -2.23 -26.43
C LEU A 145 2.35 -2.03 -25.93
N TYR A 146 2.63 -0.85 -25.37
CA TYR A 146 3.94 -0.46 -24.87
C TYR A 146 3.85 0.07 -23.45
N ALA A 147 4.83 -0.25 -22.63
CA ALA A 147 4.91 0.32 -21.29
C ALA A 147 5.39 1.77 -21.38
N VAL A 148 4.88 2.64 -20.51
CA VAL A 148 5.40 4.00 -20.34
C VAL A 148 6.59 4.06 -19.36
N VAL A 149 6.76 3.02 -18.52
CA VAL A 149 7.84 2.93 -17.51
C VAL A 149 8.49 1.55 -17.49
N SER A 150 9.75 1.48 -17.04
CA SER A 150 10.44 0.21 -16.77
C SER A 150 10.13 -0.34 -15.38
N ASN A 151 10.48 -1.61 -15.13
CA ASN A 151 10.39 -2.22 -13.80
C ASN A 151 11.21 -1.46 -12.74
N ARG A 152 12.35 -0.88 -13.13
CA ARG A 152 13.16 -0.01 -12.26
C ARG A 152 12.39 1.24 -11.87
N GLN A 153 11.80 1.93 -12.84
CA GLN A 153 11.03 3.14 -12.56
C GLN A 153 9.80 2.83 -11.70
N TRP A 154 9.11 1.73 -11.99
CA TRP A 154 8.00 1.23 -11.17
C TRP A 154 8.45 0.97 -9.74
N ARG A 155 9.51 0.17 -9.53
CA ARG A 155 10.02 -0.15 -8.18
C ARG A 155 10.37 1.12 -7.43
N THR A 156 11.13 2.02 -8.05
CA THR A 156 11.49 3.31 -7.44
C THR A 156 10.26 4.11 -7.08
N HIS A 157 9.24 4.18 -7.94
CA HIS A 157 7.99 4.89 -7.64
C HIS A 157 7.30 4.32 -6.41
N VAL A 158 7.09 3.01 -6.37
CA VAL A 158 6.40 2.31 -5.27
C VAL A 158 7.15 2.47 -3.96
N LEU A 159 8.48 2.37 -3.99
CA LEU A 159 9.34 2.56 -2.80
C LEU A 159 9.26 3.99 -2.25
N ARG A 160 9.26 5.01 -3.13
CA ARG A 160 9.08 6.42 -2.73
C ARG A 160 7.71 6.64 -2.08
N THR A 161 6.67 6.08 -2.68
CA THR A 161 5.29 6.15 -2.16
C THR A 161 5.20 5.55 -0.75
N MET A 162 5.68 4.32 -0.56
CA MET A 162 5.68 3.68 0.75
C MET A 162 6.56 4.41 1.78
N ALA A 163 7.69 4.98 1.37
CA ALA A 163 8.54 5.77 2.26
C ALA A 163 7.82 7.03 2.78
N VAL A 164 7.10 7.75 1.92
CA VAL A 164 6.30 8.92 2.32
C VAL A 164 5.21 8.54 3.32
N GLU A 165 4.45 7.48 3.05
CA GLU A 165 3.41 6.99 3.98
C GLU A 165 4.00 6.54 5.31
N PHE A 166 5.16 5.89 5.28
CA PHE A 166 5.87 5.52 6.49
C PHE A 166 6.27 6.76 7.30
N VAL A 167 6.83 7.79 6.67
CA VAL A 167 7.17 9.03 7.39
C VAL A 167 5.94 9.69 7.99
N TYR A 168 4.84 9.77 7.24
CA TYR A 168 3.59 10.28 7.80
C TYR A 168 3.14 9.46 9.02
N SER A 169 3.22 8.13 8.94
CA SER A 169 2.81 7.24 10.02
C SER A 169 3.65 7.37 11.30
N ILE A 170 4.93 7.74 11.21
CA ILE A 170 5.82 7.87 12.38
C ILE A 170 5.84 9.30 12.95
N VAL A 171 5.53 10.31 12.12
CA VAL A 171 5.60 11.73 12.49
C VAL A 171 4.27 12.30 12.96
N MET A 172 3.13 11.80 12.45
CA MET A 172 1.83 12.40 12.76
C MET A 172 1.46 12.26 14.25
N PRO A 173 0.93 13.34 14.87
CA PRO A 173 0.56 13.34 16.28
C PRO A 173 -0.72 12.52 16.55
N ASP A 174 -1.69 12.57 15.64
CA ASP A 174 -2.90 11.75 15.72
C ASP A 174 -2.55 10.28 15.43
N LEU A 175 -2.67 9.43 16.45
CA LEU A 175 -2.33 8.02 16.35
C LEU A 175 -3.27 7.25 15.40
N SER A 176 -4.54 7.65 15.31
CA SER A 176 -5.51 7.00 14.42
C SER A 176 -5.14 7.28 12.97
N GLU A 177 -4.83 8.54 12.64
CA GLU A 177 -4.40 8.90 11.29
C GLU A 177 -3.02 8.30 10.96
N ALA A 178 -2.11 8.27 11.93
CA ALA A 178 -0.81 7.60 11.79
C ALA A 178 -0.96 6.11 11.44
N ALA A 179 -1.85 5.41 12.14
CA ALA A 179 -2.09 4.00 11.89
C ALA A 179 -2.77 3.76 10.54
N LYS A 180 -3.62 4.68 10.05
CA LYS A 180 -4.17 4.59 8.69
C LYS A 180 -3.08 4.67 7.62
N ARG A 181 -2.11 5.61 7.74
CA ARG A 181 -0.98 5.70 6.79
C ARG A 181 -0.12 4.44 6.79
N LEU A 182 0.09 3.88 7.97
CA LEU A 182 0.76 2.60 8.09
C LEU A 182 -0.05 1.49 7.38
N GLY A 183 -1.38 1.48 7.54
CA GLY A 183 -2.28 0.60 6.80
C GLY A 183 -2.17 0.75 5.28
N ASN A 184 -2.03 1.97 4.76
CA ASN A 184 -1.84 2.21 3.32
C ASN A 184 -0.55 1.58 2.78
N LEU A 185 0.54 1.71 3.56
CA LEU A 185 1.80 1.05 3.25
C LEU A 185 1.61 -0.46 3.20
N PHE A 186 0.92 -1.03 4.19
CA PHE A 186 0.67 -2.47 4.24
C PHE A 186 -0.21 -2.98 3.11
N HIS A 187 -1.27 -2.25 2.77
CA HIS A 187 -2.09 -2.57 1.62
C HIS A 187 -1.25 -2.57 0.34
N THR A 188 -0.49 -1.49 0.09
CA THR A 188 0.42 -1.40 -1.07
C THR A 188 1.45 -2.52 -1.08
N LEU A 189 2.04 -2.85 0.07
CA LEU A 189 3.00 -3.94 0.20
C LEU A 189 2.35 -5.30 -0.13
N SER A 190 1.19 -5.60 0.45
CA SER A 190 0.43 -6.82 0.20
C SER A 190 0.01 -6.96 -1.26
N ASP A 191 -0.47 -5.88 -1.88
CA ASP A 191 -0.82 -5.81 -3.28
C ASP A 191 0.40 -6.14 -4.17
N THR A 192 1.59 -5.70 -3.77
CA THR A 192 2.84 -6.06 -4.45
C THR A 192 3.37 -7.46 -4.12
N PHE A 193 2.67 -8.24 -3.30
CA PHE A 193 2.92 -9.67 -3.08
C PHE A 193 1.86 -10.55 -3.72
N SER A 194 0.60 -10.12 -3.74
CA SER A 194 -0.48 -10.90 -4.33
C SER A 194 -0.34 -10.97 -5.84
N GLY A 195 -0.99 -11.97 -6.45
CA GLY A 195 -1.02 -12.17 -7.90
C GLY A 195 -1.82 -11.10 -8.66
N SER A 196 -1.99 -9.92 -8.09
CA SER A 196 -2.70 -8.75 -8.61
C SER A 196 -1.77 -7.80 -9.38
N HIS A 197 -0.60 -7.51 -8.81
CA HIS A 197 0.33 -6.50 -9.31
C HIS A 197 1.72 -7.04 -9.62
N VAL A 198 2.06 -8.25 -9.19
CA VAL A 198 3.32 -8.88 -9.59
C VAL A 198 3.17 -10.38 -9.84
N GLN A 199 4.04 -10.89 -10.72
CA GLN A 199 4.38 -12.30 -10.79
C GLN A 199 5.78 -12.48 -10.19
N ARG A 200 6.00 -13.59 -9.48
CA ARG A 200 7.27 -13.91 -8.83
C ARG A 200 7.77 -15.29 -9.23
N THR A 201 9.09 -15.49 -9.18
CA THR A 201 9.66 -16.85 -9.16
C THR A 201 9.37 -17.48 -7.80
N VAL A 202 8.55 -18.52 -7.79
CA VAL A 202 8.36 -19.39 -6.61
C VAL A 202 9.11 -20.68 -6.90
N SER A 203 10.09 -21.02 -6.07
CA SER A 203 10.72 -22.36 -6.14
C SER A 203 9.76 -23.39 -5.56
N ASP A 204 9.69 -24.56 -6.17
CA ASP A 204 8.88 -25.68 -5.64
C ASP A 204 9.44 -26.22 -4.31
N GLU A 205 10.69 -25.89 -3.97
CA GLU A 205 11.37 -26.34 -2.76
C GLU A 205 11.12 -25.40 -1.56
N ASP A 206 10.60 -25.98 -0.48
CA ASP A 206 10.42 -25.46 0.89
C ASP A 206 9.70 -24.11 1.08
N THR A 207 8.38 -24.14 0.83
CA THR A 207 7.41 -23.09 1.20
C THR A 207 7.22 -22.87 2.71
N ALA A 208 7.97 -23.58 3.57
CA ALA A 208 7.81 -23.53 5.02
C ALA A 208 8.75 -22.54 5.74
N SER A 209 9.81 -22.06 5.10
CA SER A 209 10.80 -21.19 5.75
C SER A 209 10.62 -19.72 5.39
N TRP A 210 10.60 -18.83 6.39
CA TRP A 210 10.58 -17.37 6.21
C TRP A 210 11.77 -16.85 5.39
N LEU A 211 12.86 -17.61 5.32
CA LEU A 211 14.01 -17.31 4.46
C LEU A 211 13.61 -17.32 2.97
N ALA A 212 12.64 -18.14 2.59
CA ALA A 212 12.13 -18.22 1.22
C ALA A 212 11.58 -16.87 0.74
N CYS A 213 10.99 -16.06 1.64
CA CYS A 213 10.42 -14.76 1.29
C CYS A 213 11.44 -13.77 0.74
N THR A 214 12.70 -13.87 1.19
CA THR A 214 13.80 -13.03 0.65
C THR A 214 14.36 -13.55 -0.68
N GLY A 215 14.07 -14.80 -1.02
CA GLY A 215 14.45 -15.42 -2.29
C GLY A 215 13.50 -15.08 -3.44
N LEU A 216 12.25 -14.72 -3.13
CA LEU A 216 11.24 -14.37 -4.14
C LEU A 216 11.66 -13.13 -4.91
N ALA A 217 11.77 -13.25 -6.23
CA ALA A 217 12.03 -12.12 -7.13
C ALA A 217 10.80 -11.87 -8.00
N VAL A 218 10.45 -10.60 -8.19
CA VAL A 218 9.44 -10.16 -9.16
C VAL A 218 10.00 -10.38 -10.56
N THR A 219 9.24 -11.11 -11.38
CA THR A 219 9.56 -11.40 -12.79
C THR A 219 8.75 -10.56 -13.76
N LEU A 220 7.56 -10.14 -13.34
CA LEU A 220 6.64 -9.31 -14.11
C LEU A 220 5.88 -8.41 -13.16
N THR A 221 5.78 -7.13 -13.49
CA THR A 221 4.84 -6.20 -12.85
C THR A 221 3.56 -6.19 -13.67
N MET A 222 2.41 -6.24 -13.01
CA MET A 222 1.11 -6.42 -13.65
C MET A 222 0.27 -5.16 -13.55
N GLY A 223 -0.20 -4.69 -14.71
CA GLY A 223 -1.03 -3.49 -14.83
C GLY A 223 -2.51 -3.82 -14.70
N MET A 224 -3.21 -3.12 -13.81
CA MET A 224 -4.65 -3.33 -13.57
C MET A 224 -5.53 -3.04 -14.78
N ASP A 225 -5.05 -2.27 -15.76
CA ASP A 225 -5.68 -2.04 -17.06
C ASP A 225 -5.74 -3.29 -17.93
N THR A 226 -4.87 -4.26 -17.67
CA THR A 226 -4.81 -5.54 -18.36
C THR A 226 -5.26 -6.72 -17.48
N THR A 227 -5.45 -6.51 -16.18
CA THR A 227 -5.86 -7.55 -15.22
C THR A 227 -7.37 -7.77 -15.20
N ASN A 228 -7.79 -9.05 -15.24
CA ASN A 228 -9.16 -9.45 -14.96
C ASN A 228 -9.47 -9.26 -13.47
N PHE A 229 -10.43 -8.39 -13.17
CA PHE A 229 -10.76 -8.02 -11.79
C PHE A 229 -11.20 -9.20 -10.92
N VAL A 230 -11.90 -10.20 -11.49
CA VAL A 230 -12.32 -11.39 -10.73
C VAL A 230 -11.11 -12.25 -10.37
N ALA A 231 -10.20 -12.46 -11.31
CA ALA A 231 -8.96 -13.20 -11.06
C ALA A 231 -8.07 -12.48 -10.03
N HIS A 232 -8.05 -11.15 -10.08
CA HIS A 232 -7.40 -10.29 -9.09
C HIS A 232 -7.99 -10.49 -7.69
N ALA A 233 -9.30 -10.29 -7.52
CA ALA A 233 -9.96 -10.46 -6.22
C ALA A 233 -9.74 -11.87 -5.64
N MET A 234 -9.76 -12.90 -6.49
CA MET A 234 -9.45 -14.28 -6.06
C MET A 234 -7.99 -14.45 -5.62
N ALA A 235 -7.05 -13.74 -6.26
CA ALA A 235 -5.64 -13.77 -5.86
C ALA A 235 -5.42 -13.10 -4.50
N ASP A 236 -6.12 -11.99 -4.22
CA ASP A 236 -6.02 -11.28 -2.94
C ASP A 236 -6.63 -12.08 -1.78
N MET A 237 -7.64 -12.90 -2.07
CA MET A 237 -8.27 -13.78 -1.07
C MET A 237 -7.48 -15.07 -0.78
N ALA A 238 -6.40 -15.36 -1.52
CA ALA A 238 -5.63 -16.60 -1.40
C ALA A 238 -4.67 -16.59 -0.18
N SER A 239 -5.24 -16.44 1.03
CA SER A 239 -4.51 -16.33 2.31
C SER A 239 -3.62 -17.54 2.68
N SER A 240 -3.77 -18.67 1.99
CA SER A 240 -2.92 -19.86 2.22
C SER A 240 -1.65 -19.89 1.36
N ASP A 241 -1.51 -19.00 0.38
CA ASP A 241 -0.35 -18.94 -0.50
C ASP A 241 0.90 -18.42 0.25
N ILE A 242 2.08 -18.92 -0.14
CA ILE A 242 3.38 -18.44 0.35
C ILE A 242 3.53 -16.93 0.15
N LEU A 243 2.96 -16.38 -0.92
CA LEU A 243 2.98 -14.93 -1.19
C LEU A 243 2.32 -14.12 -0.08
N PHE A 244 1.17 -14.56 0.41
CA PHE A 244 0.46 -13.91 1.51
C PHE A 244 1.26 -13.99 2.82
N LYS A 245 1.81 -15.17 3.13
CA LYS A 245 2.69 -15.36 4.31
C LYS A 245 3.93 -14.47 4.25
N CYS A 246 4.51 -14.30 3.06
CA CYS A 246 5.65 -13.42 2.86
C CYS A 246 5.29 -11.95 3.00
N SER A 247 4.11 -11.52 2.56
CA SER A 247 3.61 -10.18 2.87
C SER A 247 3.56 -9.95 4.37
N GLN A 248 2.90 -10.85 5.12
CA GLN A 248 2.79 -10.75 6.59
C GLN A 248 4.16 -10.69 7.29
N PHE A 249 5.13 -11.47 6.81
CA PHE A 249 6.50 -11.43 7.33
C PHE A 249 7.15 -10.05 7.18
N PHE A 250 7.02 -9.42 6.01
CA PHE A 250 7.55 -8.07 5.79
C PHE A 250 6.73 -7.01 6.53
N GLU A 251 5.42 -7.17 6.61
CA GLU A 251 4.53 -6.27 7.35
C GLU A 251 4.90 -6.22 8.85
N GLU A 252 5.18 -7.36 9.46
CA GLU A 252 5.64 -7.43 10.86
C GLU A 252 6.94 -6.63 11.07
N LYS A 253 7.87 -6.69 10.12
CA LYS A 253 9.11 -5.92 10.19
C LYS A 253 8.86 -4.41 10.11
N VAL A 254 7.98 -3.95 9.21
CA VAL A 254 7.60 -2.53 9.16
C VAL A 254 6.96 -2.11 10.47
N LEU A 255 6.07 -2.92 11.06
CA LEU A 255 5.43 -2.61 12.33
C LEU A 255 6.46 -2.39 13.45
N ARG A 256 7.50 -3.23 13.50
CA ARG A 256 8.62 -3.07 14.46
C ARG A 256 9.40 -1.79 14.21
N LEU A 257 9.70 -1.46 12.95
CA LEU A 257 10.38 -0.21 12.58
C LEU A 257 9.54 1.02 12.92
N TRP A 258 8.24 0.97 12.66
CA TRP A 258 7.27 2.02 12.97
C TRP A 258 7.20 2.29 14.48
N ALA A 259 7.02 1.23 15.28
CA ALA A 259 6.98 1.35 16.74
C ALA A 259 8.27 1.95 17.30
N LYS A 260 9.43 1.49 16.82
CA LYS A 260 10.74 2.05 17.18
C LYS A 260 10.83 3.56 16.87
N ALA A 261 10.52 3.95 15.64
CA ALA A 261 10.59 5.35 15.21
C ALA A 261 9.67 6.26 16.03
N ARG A 262 8.45 5.81 16.36
CA ARG A 262 7.53 6.59 17.21
C ARG A 262 8.04 6.77 18.64
N MET A 263 8.70 5.76 19.22
CA MET A 263 9.31 5.88 20.54
C MET A 263 10.48 6.87 20.56
N GLU A 264 11.20 7.00 19.45
CA GLU A 264 12.35 7.91 19.32
C GLU A 264 11.95 9.38 19.07
N GLY A 265 10.70 9.65 18.68
CA GLY A 265 10.18 11.02 18.54
C GLY A 265 10.73 11.77 17.34
N VAL A 266 10.44 11.28 16.13
CA VAL A 266 10.90 11.86 14.86
C VAL A 266 10.34 13.27 14.61
N ALA A 267 11.23 14.27 14.50
CA ALA A 267 10.84 15.67 14.37
C ALA A 267 11.37 16.40 13.13
N THR A 268 12.33 15.81 12.41
CA THR A 268 13.02 16.39 11.24
C THR A 268 13.07 15.39 10.08
N ALA A 269 13.26 15.88 8.85
CA ALA A 269 13.43 15.01 7.68
C ALA A 269 14.68 14.13 7.79
N GLN A 270 15.78 14.65 8.34
CA GLN A 270 16.99 13.84 8.53
C GLN A 270 16.73 12.63 9.43
N ALA A 271 16.07 12.81 10.58
CA ALA A 271 15.71 11.70 11.46
C ALA A 271 14.71 10.75 10.79
N ALA A 272 13.71 11.29 10.08
CA ALA A 272 12.75 10.48 9.34
C ALA A 272 13.43 9.60 8.28
N ASN A 273 14.38 10.17 7.53
CA ASN A 273 15.10 9.50 6.45
C ASN A 273 16.02 8.38 6.95
N GLN A 274 16.56 8.45 8.18
CA GLN A 274 17.28 7.33 8.80
C GLN A 274 16.36 6.11 9.00
N HIS A 275 15.09 6.34 9.33
CA HIS A 275 14.10 5.26 9.40
C HIS A 275 13.64 4.80 8.02
N VAL A 276 13.57 5.68 7.02
CA VAL A 276 13.33 5.30 5.62
C VAL A 276 14.46 4.38 5.11
N ASP A 277 15.72 4.68 5.42
CA ASP A 277 16.86 3.81 5.04
C ASP A 277 16.74 2.42 5.68
N SER A 278 16.29 2.36 6.93
CA SER A 278 16.01 1.10 7.63
C SER A 278 14.84 0.34 6.99
N LEU A 279 13.77 1.05 6.63
CA LEU A 279 12.60 0.48 5.94
C LEU A 279 12.98 -0.11 4.57
N LEU A 280 13.74 0.63 3.76
CA LEU A 280 14.18 0.19 2.45
C LEU A 280 15.08 -1.05 2.55
N SER A 281 16.13 -0.97 3.36
CA SER A 281 17.14 -2.04 3.45
C SER A 281 16.62 -3.33 4.09
N GLN A 282 15.74 -3.23 5.10
CA GLN A 282 15.29 -4.40 5.87
C GLN A 282 13.97 -4.99 5.37
N VAL A 283 13.18 -4.19 4.66
CA VAL A 283 11.83 -4.58 4.23
C VAL A 283 11.66 -4.41 2.73
N LEU A 284 11.61 -3.17 2.23
CA LEU A 284 10.99 -2.94 0.92
C LEU A 284 11.85 -3.42 -0.25
N CYS A 285 13.18 -3.26 -0.20
CA CYS A 285 14.07 -3.76 -1.24
C CYS A 285 14.16 -5.29 -1.28
N PRO A 286 14.26 -5.99 -0.14
CA PRO A 286 14.09 -7.45 -0.11
C PRO A 286 12.72 -7.91 -0.60
N ALA A 287 11.64 -7.22 -0.21
CA ALA A 287 10.28 -7.56 -0.60
C ALA A 287 10.03 -7.38 -2.10
N LEU A 288 10.56 -6.30 -2.69
CA LEU A 288 10.41 -5.96 -4.11
C LEU A 288 11.70 -6.23 -4.90
N ARG A 289 12.34 -7.35 -4.60
CA ARG A 289 13.53 -7.78 -5.33
C ARG A 289 13.17 -8.03 -6.80
N ILE A 290 13.90 -7.36 -7.69
CA ILE A 290 13.83 -7.55 -9.15
C ILE A 290 15.24 -7.87 -9.59
N SER A 291 15.42 -8.94 -10.36
CA SER A 291 16.74 -9.34 -10.85
C SER A 291 17.27 -8.33 -11.87
N ALA A 292 18.60 -8.22 -12.00
CA ALA A 292 19.22 -7.23 -12.88
C ALA A 292 18.80 -7.41 -14.36
N GLU A 293 18.51 -8.65 -14.75
CA GLU A 293 18.11 -9.04 -16.11
C GLU A 293 16.73 -8.50 -16.50
N VAL A 294 15.82 -8.37 -15.52
CA VAL A 294 14.44 -7.90 -15.77
C VAL A 294 14.17 -6.49 -15.25
N LEU A 295 15.14 -5.88 -14.57
CA LEU A 295 15.00 -4.57 -13.93
C LEU A 295 14.73 -3.44 -14.93
N ASP A 296 15.35 -3.48 -16.10
CA ASP A 296 15.17 -2.45 -17.13
C ASP A 296 14.14 -2.85 -18.21
N LEU A 297 13.48 -4.01 -18.05
CA LEU A 297 12.39 -4.41 -18.94
C LEU A 297 11.14 -3.55 -18.71
N PRO A 298 10.26 -3.47 -19.73
CA PRO A 298 8.96 -2.79 -19.62
C PRO A 298 8.13 -3.29 -18.43
N ALA A 299 7.53 -2.37 -17.68
CA ALA A 299 6.61 -2.70 -16.60
C ALA A 299 5.16 -2.82 -17.11
N GLY A 300 4.37 -3.66 -16.45
CA GLY A 300 2.95 -3.83 -16.76
C GLY A 300 2.64 -5.03 -17.64
N GLY A 301 1.36 -5.10 -18.02
CA GLY A 301 0.79 -6.26 -18.69
C GLY A 301 0.31 -7.35 -17.73
N THR A 302 -0.03 -8.52 -18.26
CA THR A 302 -0.53 -9.65 -17.46
C THR A 302 -0.35 -11.00 -18.13
N PRO A 303 -0.07 -12.07 -17.37
CA PRO A 303 -0.01 -13.43 -17.89
C PRO A 303 -1.42 -13.98 -18.14
N PRO A 304 -1.56 -15.09 -18.88
CA PRO A 304 -2.86 -15.66 -19.26
C PRO A 304 -3.84 -15.87 -18.10
N LYS A 305 -3.33 -16.30 -16.95
CA LYS A 305 -4.12 -16.59 -15.73
C LYS A 305 -4.84 -15.35 -15.20
N TYR A 306 -4.22 -14.18 -15.32
CA TYR A 306 -4.72 -12.91 -14.76
C TYR A 306 -5.18 -11.92 -15.83
N SER A 307 -4.88 -12.15 -17.10
CA SER A 307 -5.26 -11.25 -18.20
C SER A 307 -6.77 -11.10 -18.33
N ALA A 308 -7.23 -9.89 -18.61
CA ALA A 308 -8.60 -9.56 -18.98
C ALA A 308 -9.01 -10.24 -20.30
N SER A 309 -8.04 -10.49 -21.19
CA SER A 309 -8.25 -11.04 -22.53
C SER A 309 -8.04 -12.55 -22.61
N LYS A 310 -8.50 -13.30 -21.60
CA LYS A 310 -8.33 -14.76 -21.53
C LYS A 310 -8.76 -15.46 -22.83
N PRO A 311 -7.99 -16.48 -23.29
CA PRO A 311 -6.84 -17.10 -22.62
C PRO A 311 -5.49 -16.45 -22.95
N ARG A 312 -5.45 -15.29 -23.61
CA ARG A 312 -4.20 -14.70 -24.10
C ARG A 312 -3.60 -13.73 -23.08
N PRO A 313 -2.25 -13.69 -22.94
CA PRO A 313 -1.59 -12.68 -22.13
C PRO A 313 -1.75 -11.29 -22.76
N SER A 314 -1.48 -10.26 -21.97
CA SER A 314 -1.43 -8.86 -22.41
C SER A 314 -0.06 -8.29 -22.03
N TYR A 315 1.01 -8.59 -22.77
CA TYR A 315 2.36 -8.12 -22.41
C TYR A 315 2.76 -6.85 -23.16
N PRO A 316 3.60 -5.97 -22.58
CA PRO A 316 4.21 -4.88 -23.33
C PRO A 316 5.21 -5.42 -24.37
N ARG A 317 5.12 -4.87 -25.59
CA ARG A 317 6.04 -5.12 -26.72
C ARG A 317 7.35 -4.36 -26.63
N GLY A 318 7.46 -3.44 -25.68
CA GLY A 318 8.60 -2.56 -25.54
C GLY A 318 8.32 -1.45 -24.54
N LEU A 319 9.31 -0.59 -24.36
CA LEU A 319 9.24 0.59 -23.53
C LEU A 319 9.11 1.81 -24.45
N ALA A 320 8.16 2.71 -24.18
CA ALA A 320 8.02 3.95 -24.92
C ALA A 320 9.35 4.73 -24.96
N ASP A 321 9.57 5.62 -25.93
CA ASP A 321 10.64 6.61 -25.84
C ASP A 321 10.40 7.52 -24.61
N GLU A 322 11.46 7.98 -23.95
CA GLU A 322 11.32 8.80 -22.74
C GLU A 322 10.54 10.11 -22.99
N ARG A 323 10.66 10.70 -24.18
CA ARG A 323 9.89 11.89 -24.57
C ARG A 323 8.41 11.60 -24.68
N ASP A 324 8.05 10.44 -25.21
CA ASP A 324 6.65 10.01 -25.30
C ASP A 324 6.10 9.65 -23.92
N ALA A 325 6.85 8.91 -23.11
CA ALA A 325 6.48 8.60 -21.74
C ALA A 325 6.21 9.89 -20.93
N ASN A 326 7.13 10.86 -20.98
CA ASN A 326 6.99 12.14 -20.29
C ASN A 326 5.79 12.96 -20.81
N ARG A 327 5.55 12.97 -22.12
CA ARG A 327 4.38 13.65 -22.71
C ARG A 327 3.07 13.00 -22.26
N ILE A 328 2.99 11.67 -22.28
CA ILE A 328 1.78 10.91 -21.89
C ILE A 328 1.49 11.12 -20.40
N VAL A 329 2.49 10.92 -19.54
CA VAL A 329 2.39 11.15 -18.09
C VAL A 329 2.04 12.61 -17.79
N GLY A 330 2.63 13.56 -18.52
CA GLY A 330 2.28 14.98 -18.41
C GLY A 330 0.82 15.26 -18.79
N GLY A 331 0.31 14.59 -19.83
CA GLY A 331 -1.09 14.63 -20.23
C GLY A 331 -2.03 14.09 -19.14
N TRP A 332 -1.67 12.97 -18.51
CA TRP A 332 -2.38 12.41 -17.35
C TRP A 332 -2.38 13.38 -16.16
N ALA A 333 -1.23 13.97 -15.81
CA ALA A 333 -1.17 14.96 -14.74
C ALA A 333 -2.04 16.20 -15.04
N ALA A 334 -2.05 16.67 -16.29
CA ALA A 334 -2.90 17.79 -16.72
C ALA A 334 -4.40 17.44 -16.65
N GLY A 335 -4.77 16.21 -17.04
CA GLY A 335 -6.14 15.71 -16.94
C GLY A 335 -6.63 15.61 -15.49
N LEU A 336 -5.80 15.09 -14.57
CA LEU A 336 -6.11 15.07 -13.13
C LEU A 336 -6.29 16.48 -12.56
N ALA A 337 -5.45 17.43 -12.99
CA ALA A 337 -5.59 18.83 -12.59
C ALA A 337 -6.89 19.46 -13.13
N ALA A 338 -7.29 19.14 -14.36
CA ALA A 338 -8.57 19.58 -14.92
C ALA A 338 -9.76 18.97 -14.18
N GLN A 339 -9.71 17.66 -13.90
CA GLN A 339 -10.73 16.95 -13.13
C GLN A 339 -10.90 17.57 -11.74
N ARG A 340 -9.81 17.89 -11.03
CA ARG A 340 -9.87 18.61 -9.74
C ARG A 340 -10.55 19.97 -9.86
N ARG A 341 -10.18 20.78 -10.85
CA ARG A 341 -10.79 22.11 -11.02
C ARG A 341 -12.30 22.03 -11.27
N ALA A 342 -12.76 20.97 -11.92
CA ALA A 342 -14.18 20.72 -12.18
C ALA A 342 -14.93 20.10 -10.99
N ALA A 343 -14.23 19.49 -10.04
CA ALA A 343 -14.83 18.80 -8.91
C ALA A 343 -15.21 19.75 -7.76
N SER A 344 -16.18 19.35 -6.94
CA SER A 344 -16.52 20.07 -5.71
C SER A 344 -15.36 20.08 -4.72
N ALA A 345 -15.36 21.04 -3.77
CA ALA A 345 -14.31 21.13 -2.76
C ALA A 345 -14.15 19.84 -1.92
N SER A 346 -15.23 19.08 -1.71
CA SER A 346 -15.17 17.79 -1.02
C SER A 346 -14.53 16.68 -1.86
N GLU A 347 -14.78 16.68 -3.17
CA GLU A 347 -14.26 15.69 -4.12
C GLU A 347 -12.81 15.96 -4.52
N GLN A 348 -12.42 17.23 -4.58
CA GLN A 348 -11.04 17.65 -4.88
C GLN A 348 -10.00 16.98 -3.98
N ARG A 349 -10.38 16.64 -2.75
CA ARG A 349 -9.51 15.95 -1.79
C ARG A 349 -9.16 14.52 -2.20
N GLY A 350 -10.05 13.85 -2.94
CA GLY A 350 -9.88 12.45 -3.34
C GLY A 350 -9.14 12.29 -4.66
N ILE A 351 -9.16 13.31 -5.51
CA ILE A 351 -8.47 13.26 -6.80
C ILE A 351 -6.97 13.49 -6.59
N PRO A 352 -6.10 12.58 -7.05
CA PRO A 352 -4.65 12.71 -6.87
C PRO A 352 -4.07 14.02 -7.40
N GLN A 353 -3.03 14.52 -6.72
CA GLN A 353 -2.42 15.80 -7.09
C GLN A 353 -1.61 15.76 -8.39
N GLY A 354 -1.17 14.57 -8.80
CA GLY A 354 -0.40 14.39 -10.00
C GLY A 354 -0.01 12.93 -10.18
N PHE A 355 0.90 12.73 -11.12
CA PHE A 355 1.46 11.45 -11.48
C PHE A 355 2.95 11.67 -11.71
N ALA A 356 3.83 11.11 -10.88
CA ALA A 356 5.28 11.27 -11.04
C ALA A 356 5.95 9.94 -11.35
N VAL A 357 6.74 9.94 -12.41
CA VAL A 357 7.57 8.82 -12.83
C VAL A 357 9.02 9.17 -12.54
N PRO A 358 9.77 8.36 -11.79
CA PRO A 358 11.20 8.61 -11.56
C PRO A 358 12.00 8.47 -12.86
N PRO A 359 13.18 9.08 -12.98
CA PRO A 359 14.03 8.92 -14.15
C PRO A 359 14.43 7.46 -14.39
N ARG A 360 14.66 7.07 -15.66
CA ARG A 360 14.90 5.66 -16.06
C ARG A 360 16.08 4.98 -15.37
N GLY A 361 17.15 5.72 -15.07
CA GLY A 361 18.35 5.17 -14.45
C GLY A 361 18.32 5.13 -12.92
N VAL A 362 17.23 5.60 -12.29
CA VAL A 362 17.17 5.75 -10.84
C VAL A 362 16.54 4.53 -10.19
N ASP A 363 17.26 3.95 -9.22
CA ASP A 363 16.83 2.81 -8.43
C ASP A 363 16.94 3.10 -6.94
N ALA A 364 15.81 3.16 -6.24
CA ALA A 364 15.80 3.44 -4.80
C ALA A 364 16.52 2.38 -3.96
N CYS A 365 16.67 1.15 -4.46
CA CYS A 365 17.45 0.12 -3.75
C CYS A 365 18.96 0.28 -3.91
N ALA A 366 19.41 0.94 -4.99
CA ALA A 366 20.82 1.29 -5.19
C ALA A 366 21.17 2.67 -4.63
N THR A 367 20.21 3.59 -4.58
CA THR A 367 20.39 4.96 -4.09
C THR A 367 19.21 5.34 -3.18
N PRO A 368 19.23 4.94 -1.89
CA PRO A 368 18.11 5.14 -0.96
C PRO A 368 17.65 6.60 -0.82
N SER A 369 18.56 7.55 -1.03
CA SER A 369 18.25 8.99 -0.95
C SER A 369 17.19 9.47 -1.94
N VAL A 370 16.88 8.72 -2.99
CA VAL A 370 15.80 9.09 -3.92
C VAL A 370 14.41 8.84 -3.34
N ALA A 371 14.31 8.08 -2.24
CA ALA A 371 13.09 7.86 -1.46
C ALA A 371 13.06 8.64 -0.15
N HIS A 372 14.06 9.48 0.10
CA HIS A 372 14.04 10.42 1.21
C HIS A 372 12.94 11.46 1.01
N VAL A 373 12.37 11.92 2.12
CA VAL A 373 11.38 13.00 2.13
C VAL A 373 12.05 14.34 2.47
N ALA A 374 11.48 15.42 1.96
CA ALA A 374 11.88 16.77 2.32
C ALA A 374 11.28 17.21 3.68
N GLU A 375 11.86 18.24 4.30
CA GLU A 375 11.39 18.82 5.57
C GLU A 375 9.93 19.28 5.52
N GLY A 376 9.45 19.71 4.35
CA GLY A 376 8.06 20.08 4.14
C GLY A 376 7.06 18.95 4.44
N HIS A 377 7.41 17.69 4.12
CA HIS A 377 6.57 16.53 4.41
C HIS A 377 6.45 16.28 5.92
N VAL A 378 7.58 16.35 6.63
CA VAL A 378 7.61 16.18 8.09
C VAL A 378 6.80 17.29 8.76
N ARG A 379 7.00 18.55 8.36
CA ARG A 379 6.24 19.68 8.90
C ARG A 379 4.73 19.49 8.71
N LEU A 380 4.27 19.17 7.50
CA LEU A 380 2.84 18.97 7.21
C LEU A 380 2.23 17.83 8.01
N ALA A 381 2.95 16.72 8.17
CA ALA A 381 2.53 15.61 9.01
C ALA A 381 2.40 16.02 10.48
N ARG A 382 3.38 16.74 11.04
CA ARG A 382 3.36 17.23 12.42
C ARG A 382 2.21 18.20 12.68
N GLU A 383 1.91 19.05 11.71
CA GLU A 383 0.84 20.04 11.79
C GLU A 383 -0.56 19.42 11.61
N GLY A 384 -0.65 18.12 11.26
CA GLY A 384 -1.93 17.49 10.90
C GLY A 384 -2.58 18.13 9.66
N ALA A 385 -1.77 18.79 8.82
CA ALA A 385 -2.22 19.50 7.63
C ALA A 385 -2.38 18.58 6.41
N LEU A 386 -2.05 17.28 6.56
CA LEU A 386 -2.29 16.29 5.54
C LEU A 386 -3.81 16.03 5.43
N PRO A 387 -4.39 16.04 4.22
CA PRO A 387 -5.79 15.70 4.06
C PRO A 387 -5.99 14.26 4.57
N PRO A 388 -7.09 13.96 5.28
CA PRO A 388 -7.36 12.66 5.92
C PRO A 388 -7.64 11.52 4.92
N GLN A 389 -7.20 11.66 3.67
CA GLN A 389 -7.43 10.73 2.58
C GLN A 389 -6.14 10.06 2.14
N TYR A 390 -6.32 8.87 1.59
CA TYR A 390 -5.37 7.77 1.64
C TYR A 390 -4.14 7.93 0.71
N LEU A 391 -4.15 8.86 -0.25
CA LEU A 391 -3.21 8.83 -1.37
C LEU A 391 -2.74 10.23 -1.75
N GLN A 392 -1.61 10.70 -1.20
CA GLN A 392 -0.95 11.88 -1.76
C GLN A 392 0.58 11.80 -1.74
N PRO A 393 1.16 11.46 -2.89
CA PRO A 393 2.41 12.00 -3.36
C PRO A 393 2.05 12.69 -4.68
N PHE A 394 2.23 13.98 -4.87
CA PHE A 394 3.43 14.75 -4.64
C PHE A 394 2.90 16.15 -4.39
N LEU A 395 3.04 16.63 -3.16
CA LEU A 395 3.16 18.07 -3.01
C LEU A 395 4.39 18.45 -3.84
N ARG A 396 4.26 19.43 -4.73
CA ARG A 396 5.40 19.90 -5.52
C ARG A 396 6.53 20.22 -4.52
N GLU A 397 7.65 19.52 -4.66
CA GLU A 397 8.89 19.84 -3.92
C GLU A 397 9.29 21.30 -4.14
#